data_AF-A0A212KBS9-F1
#
_entry.id   AF-A0A212KBS9-F1
#
_cell.length_a   1.000
_cell.length_b   1.000
_cell.length_c   1.000
_cell.angle_alpha   90.00
_cell.angle_beta   90.00
_cell.angle_gamma   90.00
#
_symmetry.space_group_name_H-M   'P 1'
#
loop_
_entity.id
_entity.type
_entity.pdbx_description
1 polymer ?
#
loop_
_entity_poly.entity_id
_entity_poly.type
_entity_poly.pdbx_seq_one_letter_code
_entity_poly.pdbx_strand_id
1 'polypeptide(L)'
;MTHAPTAASLDTLPACPAFFPQAALARRVPWPDAYAHAPLNPDVQTLRSASHAPLACARLAFTLFYLPAAQAEALLRLALESAEVVLVADFKLAERNLELPATLAARGLMALTKARRTAAADGAPQASFIQRGGIEGLVHQCNALVHERRPIFAGAATLLHLQRA
;
A
#
# COMPACT_ATOMS: atom_id res chain seq x y z
N MET A 1 -27.98 10.72 4.53
CA MET A 1 -27.85 10.42 3.09
C MET A 1 -26.46 9.87 2.88
N THR A 2 -26.34 8.55 2.84
CA THR A 2 -25.09 7.82 2.61
C THR A 2 -24.70 8.00 1.15
N HIS A 3 -23.70 8.84 0.87
CA HIS A 3 -23.04 8.82 -0.43
C HIS A 3 -22.49 7.40 -0.63
N ALA A 4 -23.01 6.68 -1.63
CA ALA A 4 -22.34 5.49 -2.13
C ALA A 4 -20.89 5.89 -2.47
N PRO A 5 -19.87 5.11 -2.08
CA PRO A 5 -18.50 5.44 -2.42
C PRO A 5 -18.39 5.42 -3.95
N THR A 6 -18.19 6.58 -4.56
CA THR A 6 -17.87 6.67 -5.98
C THR A 6 -16.66 5.78 -6.23
N ALA A 7 -16.80 4.76 -7.07
CA ALA A 7 -15.70 3.89 -7.42
C ALA A 7 -14.53 4.76 -7.90
N ALA A 8 -13.39 4.70 -7.19
CA ALA A 8 -12.24 5.50 -7.57
C ALA A 8 -11.74 5.04 -8.94
N SER A 9 -11.56 5.98 -9.87
CA SER A 9 -11.02 5.65 -11.19
C SER A 9 -9.59 5.13 -11.05
N LEU A 10 -9.31 4.02 -11.73
CA LEU A 10 -7.98 3.43 -11.88
C LEU A 10 -7.37 3.75 -13.26
N ASP A 11 -8.05 4.57 -14.08
CA ASP A 11 -7.62 4.87 -15.45
C ASP A 11 -6.41 5.81 -15.48
N THR A 12 -6.19 6.54 -14.39
CA THR A 12 -5.00 7.36 -14.20
C THR A 12 -4.55 7.25 -12.75
N LEU A 13 -3.59 6.35 -12.50
CA LEU A 13 -2.88 6.30 -11.23
C LEU A 13 -1.78 7.37 -11.24
N PRO A 14 -1.57 8.10 -10.12
CA PRO A 14 -0.44 9.00 -10.02
C PRO A 14 0.86 8.22 -10.15
N ALA A 15 1.83 8.81 -10.84
CA ALA A 15 3.17 8.26 -10.90
C ALA A 15 3.78 8.22 -9.50
N CYS A 16 4.55 7.17 -9.20
CA CYS A 16 5.37 7.12 -8.01
C CYS A 16 6.28 8.36 -7.97
N PRO A 17 6.32 9.12 -6.86
CA PRO A 17 7.21 10.28 -6.76
C PRO A 17 8.67 9.86 -6.99
N ALA A 18 9.43 10.66 -7.75
CA ALA A 18 10.81 10.32 -8.14
C ALA A 18 11.76 10.11 -6.95
N PHE A 19 11.48 10.75 -5.82
CA PHE A 19 12.27 10.63 -4.59
C PHE A 19 11.84 9.43 -3.71
N PHE A 20 10.71 8.79 -4.01
CA PHE A 20 10.25 7.64 -3.24
C PHE A 20 10.98 6.38 -3.73
N PRO A 21 11.74 5.67 -2.86
CA PRO A 21 12.64 4.60 -3.29
C PRO A 21 11.91 3.26 -3.51
N GLN A 22 10.77 3.26 -4.20
CA GLN A 22 9.90 2.10 -4.37
C GLN A 22 10.64 0.90 -4.94
N ALA A 23 11.37 1.07 -6.04
CA ALA A 23 12.11 -0.01 -6.68
C ALA A 23 13.20 -0.60 -5.77
N ALA A 24 13.87 0.24 -4.98
CA ALA A 24 14.90 -0.22 -4.04
C ALA A 24 14.28 -0.99 -2.86
N LEU A 25 13.15 -0.52 -2.33
CA LEU A 25 12.40 -1.20 -1.29
C LEU A 25 11.84 -2.54 -1.78
N ALA A 26 11.23 -2.57 -2.96
CA ALA A 26 10.62 -3.76 -3.55
C ALA A 26 11.64 -4.90 -3.77
N ARG A 27 12.88 -4.57 -4.16
CA ARG A 27 13.99 -5.55 -4.27
C ARG A 27 14.41 -6.15 -2.93
N ARG A 28 14.19 -5.44 -1.82
CA ARG A 28 14.60 -5.87 -0.48
C ARG A 28 13.49 -6.61 0.27
N VAL A 29 12.28 -6.69 -0.30
CA VAL A 29 11.21 -7.47 0.30
C VAL A 29 11.58 -8.95 0.24
N PRO A 30 11.52 -9.68 1.37
CA PRO A 30 11.79 -11.11 1.41
C PRO A 30 10.56 -11.89 0.90
N TRP A 31 10.34 -11.87 -0.41
CA TRP A 31 9.25 -12.62 -1.05
C TRP A 31 9.42 -14.13 -0.81
N PRO A 32 8.34 -14.89 -0.59
CA PRO A 32 8.41 -16.35 -0.56
C PRO A 32 8.90 -16.88 -1.91
N ASP A 33 9.82 -17.84 -1.89
CA ASP A 33 10.48 -18.37 -3.10
C ASP A 33 9.47 -18.89 -4.13
N ALA A 34 8.39 -19.52 -3.67
CA ALA A 34 7.30 -20.02 -4.50
C ALA A 34 6.66 -18.95 -5.40
N TYR A 35 6.74 -17.67 -5.01
CA TYR A 35 6.14 -16.55 -5.71
C TYR A 35 7.17 -15.51 -6.19
N ALA A 36 8.48 -15.80 -6.09
CA ALA A 36 9.54 -14.86 -6.46
C ALA A 36 9.48 -14.43 -7.94
N HIS A 37 8.93 -15.30 -8.81
CA HIS A 37 8.76 -15.05 -10.24
C HIS A 37 7.44 -14.37 -10.60
N ALA A 38 6.49 -14.26 -9.67
CA ALA A 38 5.20 -13.64 -9.92
C ALA A 38 5.35 -12.16 -10.31
N PRO A 39 4.45 -11.59 -11.14
CA PRO A 39 4.51 -10.18 -11.50
C PRO A 39 4.60 -9.26 -10.28
N LEU A 40 5.56 -8.33 -10.31
CA LEU A 40 5.79 -7.32 -9.28
C LEU A 40 5.22 -5.99 -9.74
N ASN A 41 4.29 -5.44 -8.96
CA ASN A 41 3.54 -4.23 -9.29
C ASN A 41 2.96 -4.27 -10.71
N PRO A 42 2.19 -5.32 -11.08
CA PRO A 42 1.55 -5.38 -12.39
C PRO A 42 0.69 -4.13 -12.61
N ASP A 43 0.70 -3.62 -13.84
CA ASP A 43 -0.14 -2.47 -14.18
C ASP A 43 -1.63 -2.82 -14.18
N VAL A 44 -2.47 -1.78 -14.15
CA VAL A 44 -3.93 -1.91 -14.07
C VAL A 44 -4.49 -2.70 -15.25
N GLN A 45 -3.89 -2.58 -16.45
CA GLN A 45 -4.38 -3.29 -17.63
C GLN A 45 -4.09 -4.78 -17.54
N THR A 46 -2.89 -5.15 -17.10
CA THR A 46 -2.49 -6.54 -16.82
C THR A 46 -3.44 -7.18 -15.82
N LEU A 47 -3.77 -6.48 -14.73
CA LEU A 47 -4.73 -6.96 -13.74
C LEU A 47 -6.14 -7.10 -14.35
N ARG A 48 -6.63 -6.09 -15.10
CA ARG A 48 -7.94 -6.17 -15.76
C ARG A 48 -8.04 -7.35 -16.73
N SER A 49 -7.00 -7.59 -17.53
CA SER A 49 -6.97 -8.71 -18.47
C SER A 49 -6.95 -10.08 -17.77
N ALA A 50 -6.33 -10.18 -16.60
CA ALA A 50 -6.29 -11.39 -15.80
C ALA A 50 -7.64 -11.76 -15.13
N SER A 51 -8.67 -10.92 -15.22
CA SER A 51 -10.01 -11.23 -14.70
C SER A 51 -10.65 -12.48 -15.34
N HIS A 52 -10.29 -12.79 -16.59
CA HIS A 52 -10.78 -13.97 -17.31
C HIS A 52 -9.91 -15.22 -17.13
N ALA A 53 -8.66 -15.04 -16.69
CA ALA A 53 -7.70 -16.10 -16.42
C ALA A 53 -6.80 -15.62 -15.26
N PRO A 54 -7.18 -15.91 -14.00
CA PRO A 54 -6.51 -15.37 -12.83
C PRO A 54 -5.02 -15.71 -12.81
N LEU A 55 -4.21 -14.75 -12.38
CA LEU A 55 -2.80 -14.99 -12.08
C LEU A 55 -2.71 -15.93 -10.88
N ALA A 56 -1.78 -16.89 -10.90
CA ALA A 56 -1.49 -17.69 -9.71
C ALA A 56 -1.08 -16.80 -8.52
N CYS A 57 -0.31 -15.73 -8.79
CA CYS A 57 0.00 -14.72 -7.79
C CYS A 57 0.28 -13.34 -8.41
N ALA A 58 -0.08 -12.28 -7.68
CA ALA A 58 0.40 -10.91 -7.91
C ALA A 58 1.14 -10.38 -6.68
N ARG A 59 2.25 -9.67 -6.89
CA ARG A 59 3.00 -9.01 -5.81
C ARG A 59 2.82 -7.50 -5.89
N LEU A 60 2.42 -6.88 -4.79
CA LEU A 60 2.35 -5.42 -4.65
C LEU A 60 3.36 -4.95 -3.61
N ALA A 61 4.23 -4.03 -3.98
CA ALA A 61 5.33 -3.57 -3.15
C ALA A 61 5.37 -2.05 -3.11
N PHE A 62 5.00 -1.50 -1.94
CA PHE A 62 5.00 -0.07 -1.64
C PHE A 62 4.23 0.77 -2.66
N THR A 63 3.26 0.14 -3.33
CA THR A 63 2.41 0.76 -4.35
C THR A 63 1.20 1.44 -3.72
N LEU A 64 0.66 0.89 -2.63
CA LEU A 64 -0.59 1.38 -2.06
C LEU A 64 -0.36 2.61 -1.19
N PHE A 65 0.78 2.69 -0.51
CA PHE A 65 1.09 3.78 0.42
C PHE A 65 1.06 5.19 -0.20
N TYR A 66 1.53 5.36 -1.44
CA TYR A 66 1.59 6.69 -2.06
C TYR A 66 0.31 7.06 -2.82
N LEU A 67 -0.61 6.12 -3.02
CA LEU A 67 -1.87 6.36 -3.71
C LEU A 67 -2.89 7.04 -2.79
N PRO A 68 -3.83 7.82 -3.35
CA PRO A 68 -5.04 8.20 -2.64
C PRO A 68 -5.76 6.96 -2.11
N ALA A 69 -6.26 7.03 -0.87
CA ALA A 69 -6.79 5.84 -0.19
C ALA A 69 -7.89 5.10 -0.98
N ALA A 70 -8.75 5.82 -1.69
CA ALA A 70 -9.80 5.21 -2.52
C ALA A 70 -9.21 4.48 -3.75
N GLN A 71 -8.14 5.00 -4.36
CA GLN A 71 -7.43 4.32 -5.46
C GLN A 71 -6.62 3.13 -4.96
N ALA A 72 -6.00 3.25 -3.78
CA ALA A 72 -5.29 2.14 -3.14
C ALA A 72 -6.25 0.97 -2.84
N GLU A 73 -7.43 1.27 -2.29
CA GLU A 73 -8.50 0.28 -2.04
C GLU A 73 -8.97 -0.37 -3.35
N ALA A 74 -9.25 0.44 -4.38
CA ALA A 74 -9.70 -0.06 -5.68
C ALA A 74 -8.63 -0.93 -6.36
N LEU A 75 -7.35 -0.55 -6.29
CA LEU A 75 -6.24 -1.32 -6.85
C LEU A 75 -6.04 -2.65 -6.10
N LEU A 76 -6.13 -2.63 -4.76
CA LEU A 76 -6.04 -3.86 -3.97
C LEU A 76 -7.21 -4.81 -4.29
N ARG A 77 -8.42 -4.28 -4.40
CA ARG A 77 -9.61 -5.06 -4.79
C ARG A 77 -9.43 -5.69 -6.17
N LEU A 78 -9.00 -4.91 -7.16
CA LEU A 78 -8.71 -5.42 -8.50
C LEU A 78 -7.63 -6.52 -8.46
N ALA A 79 -6.54 -6.34 -7.71
CA ALA A 79 -5.52 -7.37 -7.58
C ALA A 79 -6.05 -8.68 -6.96
N LEU A 80 -6.93 -8.58 -5.95
CA LEU A 80 -7.58 -9.74 -5.32
C LEU A 80 -8.59 -10.44 -6.23
N GLU A 81 -9.20 -9.72 -7.17
CA GLU A 81 -10.09 -10.28 -8.19
C GLU A 81 -9.32 -10.96 -9.33
N SER A 82 -8.11 -10.48 -9.61
CA SER A 82 -7.29 -10.89 -10.75
C SER A 82 -6.23 -11.94 -10.43
N ALA A 83 -6.09 -12.34 -9.17
CA ALA A 83 -5.11 -13.34 -8.74
C ALA A 83 -5.64 -14.27 -7.65
N GLU A 84 -5.21 -15.53 -7.67
CA GLU A 84 -5.54 -16.51 -6.62
C GLU A 84 -4.89 -16.14 -5.28
N VAL A 85 -3.69 -15.56 -5.34
CA VAL A 85 -2.92 -15.08 -4.18
C VAL A 85 -2.39 -13.69 -4.46
N VAL A 86 -2.53 -12.79 -3.49
CA VAL A 86 -1.91 -11.46 -3.54
C VAL A 86 -0.92 -11.31 -2.39
N LEU A 87 0.34 -11.11 -2.71
CA LEU A 87 1.36 -10.75 -1.72
C LEU A 87 1.53 -9.24 -1.66
N VAL A 88 1.32 -8.64 -0.50
CA VAL A 88 1.41 -7.18 -0.34
C VAL A 88 2.47 -6.82 0.68
N ALA A 89 3.51 -6.11 0.23
CA ALA A 89 4.50 -5.49 1.09
C ALA A 89 4.26 -3.98 1.15
N ASP A 90 3.75 -3.48 2.27
CA ASP A 90 3.52 -2.03 2.42
C ASP A 90 3.63 -1.55 3.88
N PHE A 91 3.66 -0.23 4.06
CA PHE A 91 3.84 0.40 5.36
C PHE A 91 2.64 0.19 6.29
N LYS A 92 2.93 -0.07 7.57
CA LYS A 92 1.93 -0.15 8.64
C LYS A 92 1.69 1.24 9.25
N LEU A 93 0.49 1.43 9.82
CA LEU A 93 0.19 2.62 10.63
C LEU A 93 1.16 2.70 11.82
N ALA A 94 1.81 3.86 11.99
CA ALA A 94 2.82 4.07 13.01
C ALA A 94 2.29 3.94 14.45
N GLU A 95 0.98 4.10 14.69
CA GLU A 95 0.40 4.04 16.05
C GLU A 95 0.37 2.63 16.66
N ARG A 96 0.58 1.58 15.86
CA ARG A 96 0.74 0.19 16.33
C ARG A 96 2.20 -0.29 16.27
N ASN A 97 3.11 0.64 15.98
CA ASN A 97 4.54 0.43 15.93
C ASN A 97 5.14 1.30 17.03
N LEU A 98 5.93 0.76 17.95
CA LEU A 98 6.64 1.57 18.95
C LEU A 98 7.72 2.50 18.32
N GLU A 99 7.66 2.71 17.01
CA GLU A 99 8.40 3.65 16.15
C GLU A 99 7.73 5.05 16.11
N LEU A 100 6.48 5.20 16.59
CA LEU A 100 5.82 6.50 16.75
C LEU A 100 6.61 7.50 17.60
N PRO A 101 7.27 7.12 18.72
CA PRO A 101 8.18 8.00 19.45
C PRO A 101 9.34 8.49 18.59
N ALA A 102 9.91 7.65 17.72
CA ALA A 102 10.98 8.04 16.81
C ALA A 102 10.47 9.00 15.72
N THR A 103 9.27 8.76 15.20
CA THR A 103 8.62 9.64 14.21
C THR A 103 8.19 10.97 14.82
N LEU A 104 7.67 10.97 16.05
CA LEU A 104 7.36 12.17 16.82
C LEU A 104 8.64 12.92 17.21
N ALA A 105 9.71 12.21 17.56
CA ALA A 105 11.02 12.82 17.82
C ALA A 105 11.59 13.48 16.56
N ALA A 106 11.51 12.82 15.40
CA ALA A 106 11.93 13.39 14.12
C ALA A 106 11.06 14.59 13.71
N ARG A 107 9.73 14.52 13.89
CA ARG A 107 8.81 15.65 13.65
C ARG A 107 9.03 16.79 14.64
N GLY A 108 9.35 16.49 15.89
CA GLY A 108 9.76 17.45 16.91
C GLY A 108 11.07 18.14 16.52
N LEU A 109 12.07 17.38 16.07
CA LEU A 109 13.33 17.91 15.54
C LEU A 109 13.08 18.85 14.35
N MET A 110 12.27 18.44 13.38
CA MET A 110 11.93 19.24 12.20
C MET A 110 11.12 20.50 12.53
N ALA A 111 10.24 20.44 13.53
CA ALA A 111 9.48 21.60 14.01
C ALA A 111 10.36 22.62 14.73
N LEU A 112 11.42 22.15 15.41
CA LEU A 112 12.42 23.00 16.06
C LEU A 112 13.38 23.62 15.03
N THR A 113 13.67 22.94 13.92
CA THR A 113 14.53 23.45 12.85
C THR A 113 13.72 24.18 11.77
N LYS A 114 13.09 25.32 12.10
CA LYS A 114 12.66 26.45 11.22
C LYS A 114 12.31 26.23 9.73
N ALA A 115 11.89 25.04 9.29
CA ALA A 115 11.45 24.76 7.92
C ALA A 115 9.91 24.72 7.87
N ARG A 116 9.29 25.75 8.44
CA ARG A 116 7.83 25.90 8.49
C ARG A 116 7.45 27.17 7.74
N ARG A 117 7.31 27.04 6.42
CA ARG A 117 6.38 27.80 5.57
C ARG A 117 6.59 27.36 4.11
N THR A 118 5.62 26.57 3.61
CA THR A 118 5.15 26.40 2.19
C THR A 118 4.78 24.96 1.83
N ALA A 119 4.10 24.22 2.70
CA ALA A 119 3.45 22.96 2.31
C ALA A 119 2.10 22.79 3.03
N ALA A 120 1.31 23.86 3.02
CA ALA A 120 -0.08 23.86 3.43
C ALA A 120 -0.91 24.25 2.19
N ALA A 121 -0.92 23.36 1.21
CA ALA A 121 -1.87 23.33 0.10
C ALA A 121 -1.86 21.87 -0.37
N ASP A 122 -3.04 21.24 -0.31
CA ASP A 122 -3.35 19.84 -0.63
C ASP A 122 -2.87 18.78 0.37
N GLY A 123 -3.84 18.19 1.07
CA GLY A 123 -3.65 17.05 1.95
C GLY A 123 -2.99 15.90 1.18
N ALA A 124 -1.73 15.65 1.51
CA ALA A 124 -0.92 14.65 0.83
C ALA A 124 -1.61 13.26 0.92
N PRO A 125 -1.78 12.52 -0.21
CA PRO A 125 -2.48 11.23 -0.26
C PRO A 125 -2.06 10.22 0.82
N GLN A 126 -0.78 10.27 1.22
CA GLN A 126 -0.18 9.44 2.26
C GLN A 126 -0.83 9.67 3.64
N ALA A 127 -1.24 10.90 3.94
CA ALA A 127 -1.91 11.23 5.21
C ALA A 127 -3.27 10.53 5.32
N SER A 128 -4.02 10.44 4.21
CA SER A 128 -5.32 9.75 4.17
C SER A 128 -5.17 8.22 4.28
N PHE A 129 -4.17 7.64 3.62
CA PHE A 129 -3.84 6.21 3.73
C PHE A 129 -3.50 5.81 5.19
N ILE A 130 -2.65 6.59 5.83
CA ILE A 130 -2.26 6.39 7.23
C ILE A 130 -3.46 6.59 8.17
N GLN A 131 -4.24 7.65 8.01
CA GLN A 131 -5.45 7.90 8.83
C GLN A 131 -6.50 6.78 8.73
N ARG A 132 -6.57 6.07 7.60
CA ARG A 132 -7.49 4.95 7.39
C ARG A 132 -6.95 3.59 7.87
N GLY A 133 -5.83 3.56 8.61
CA GLY A 133 -5.27 2.33 9.18
C GLY A 133 -4.11 1.72 8.39
N GLY A 134 -3.58 2.43 7.39
CA GLY A 134 -2.54 1.94 6.50
C GLY A 134 -2.98 0.67 5.76
N ILE A 135 -2.05 -0.25 5.52
CA ILE A 135 -2.35 -1.49 4.80
C ILE A 135 -3.39 -2.38 5.49
N GLU A 136 -3.37 -2.47 6.82
CA GLU A 136 -4.35 -3.29 7.57
C GLU A 136 -5.77 -2.73 7.42
N GLY A 137 -5.92 -1.40 7.37
CA GLY A 137 -7.19 -0.73 7.12
C GLY A 137 -7.73 -1.00 5.72
N LEU A 138 -6.87 -0.99 4.70
CA LEU A 138 -7.26 -1.35 3.33
C LEU A 138 -7.67 -2.81 3.21
N VAL A 139 -6.90 -3.73 3.81
CA VAL A 139 -7.22 -5.16 3.82
C VAL A 139 -8.58 -5.43 4.44
N HIS A 140 -8.89 -4.75 5.55
CA HIS A 140 -10.21 -4.81 6.17
C HIS A 140 -11.32 -4.26 5.24
N GLN A 141 -11.09 -3.13 4.57
CA GLN A 141 -12.07 -2.52 3.63
C GLN A 141 -12.30 -3.38 2.38
N CYS A 142 -11.29 -4.12 1.94
CA CYS A 142 -11.41 -5.07 0.84
C CYS A 142 -12.02 -6.42 1.28
N ASN A 143 -12.29 -6.62 2.57
CA ASN A 143 -12.71 -7.91 3.14
C ASN A 143 -11.80 -9.06 2.69
N ALA A 144 -10.48 -8.84 2.66
CA ALA A 144 -9.53 -9.85 2.19
C ALA A 144 -9.20 -10.86 3.30
N LEU A 145 -9.10 -12.15 2.94
CA LEU A 145 -8.60 -13.18 3.83
C LEU A 145 -7.09 -13.02 3.98
N VAL A 146 -6.60 -13.05 5.22
CA VAL A 146 -5.17 -12.90 5.51
C VAL A 146 -4.64 -14.20 6.09
N HIS A 147 -3.86 -14.91 5.29
CA HIS A 147 -3.24 -16.19 5.69
C HIS A 147 -2.03 -15.99 6.58
N GLU A 148 -1.20 -15.01 6.22
CA GLU A 148 0.05 -14.75 6.93
C GLU A 148 0.32 -13.24 7.03
N ARG A 149 0.89 -12.84 8.16
CA ARG A 149 1.41 -11.49 8.38
C ARG A 149 2.85 -11.59 8.88
N ARG A 150 3.80 -11.08 8.10
CA ARG A 150 5.21 -11.06 8.47
C ARG A 150 5.74 -9.62 8.55
N PRO A 151 6.23 -9.16 9.71
CA PRO A 151 6.90 -7.86 9.79
C PRO A 151 8.20 -7.87 8.99
N ILE A 152 8.47 -6.78 8.28
CA ILE A 152 9.69 -6.56 7.48
C ILE A 152 10.26 -5.17 7.78
N PHE A 153 11.52 -4.93 7.42
CA PHE A 153 12.20 -3.64 7.64
C PHE A 153 12.10 -3.16 9.10
N ALA A 154 12.53 -4.00 10.05
CA ALA A 154 12.46 -3.73 11.49
C ALA A 154 11.04 -3.40 12.01
N GLY A 155 10.00 -3.83 11.29
CA GLY A 155 8.60 -3.61 11.65
C GLY A 155 7.98 -2.38 10.99
N ALA A 156 8.74 -1.57 10.26
CA ALA A 156 8.21 -0.39 9.54
C ALA A 156 7.14 -0.76 8.50
N ALA A 157 7.27 -1.94 7.90
CA ALA A 157 6.33 -2.47 6.91
C ALA A 157 5.96 -3.92 7.22
N THR A 158 4.98 -4.43 6.48
CA THR A 158 4.55 -5.81 6.60
C THR A 158 4.43 -6.44 5.24
N LEU A 159 4.81 -7.71 5.15
CA LEU A 159 4.44 -8.59 4.06
C LEU A 159 3.17 -9.34 4.48
N LEU A 160 2.14 -9.25 3.65
CA LEU A 160 0.86 -9.90 3.84
C LEU A 160 0.65 -10.94 2.74
N HIS A 161 0.15 -12.10 3.13
CA HIS A 161 -0.37 -13.10 2.22
C HIS A 161 -1.89 -13.00 2.22
N LEU A 162 -2.44 -12.50 1.12
CA LEU A 162 -3.85 -12.21 0.98
C LEU A 162 -4.51 -13.12 -0.06
N GLN A 163 -5.78 -13.40 0.17
CA GLN A 163 -6.69 -13.97 -0.81
C GLN A 163 -8.04 -13.26 -0.76
N ARG A 164 -8.81 -13.39 -1.84
CA ARG A 164 -10.20 -12.97 -1.85
C ARG A 164 -11.02 -13.83 -0.87
N ALA A 165 -11.92 -13.20 -0.12
CA ALA A 165 -12.87 -13.89 0.76
C ALA A 165 -14.03 -14.54 0.00
#